data_AF-A0A8T3BM25-F1
#
_entry.id   AF-A0A8T3BM25-F1
#
_cell.length_a   1.000
_cell.length_b   1.000
_cell.length_c   1.000
_cell.angle_alpha   90.00
_cell.angle_beta   90.00
_cell.angle_gamma   90.00
#
_symmetry.space_group_name_H-M   'P 1'
#
loop_
_entity.id
_entity.type
_entity.pdbx_description
1 polymer ?
#
loop_
_entity_poly.entity_id
_entity_poly.type
_entity_poly.pdbx_seq_one_letter_code
_entity_poly.pdbx_strand_id
1 'polypeptide(L)'
;MLRSRAPMFCNRTVGLCLPLRDFCQTPLLVSTLQERKLLGCLGPRSEISRGFMRRISSRSNEKFASASANASSPMSALLSDAEILPGRSDDHGGVVVEMNGAPMSSDSFLSLLKASISKWRQHGKRGVWLKLPIEHANLVQPAVEEGFWYHHAEPSYLMLVYWIPASKNTLPVNATHRVGVGAFVINQKREVLAVQEKSGKLSGSGFWKLPTGVIEHGEDIFAGAVREVKEETGIDAEFVEVLAFRQSHMAFFDKSDLFFVCLMNPLTFDIQKQESEIEAAQWMPIEEFASQPIVHKHELLKYIVEVGLARFEKGFSGFSPLSITSVFSNRQSSLYLNTEYLNSRSS
;
A
#
# COMPACT_ATOMS: atom_id res chain seq x y z
N MET A 1 -23.40 -2.29 8.70
CA MET A 1 -21.99 -2.46 8.31
C MET A 1 -21.15 -1.49 9.13
N LEU A 2 -20.50 -1.95 10.20
CA LEU A 2 -19.56 -1.12 10.97
C LEU A 2 -18.21 -1.18 10.26
N ARG A 3 -17.87 -0.18 9.45
CA ARG A 3 -16.53 -0.03 8.87
C ARG A 3 -15.66 0.71 9.89
N SER A 4 -15.09 -0.02 10.84
CA SER A 4 -14.07 0.55 11.74
C SER A 4 -12.81 0.88 10.92
N ARG A 5 -12.72 2.13 10.47
CA ARG A 5 -11.53 2.71 9.85
C ARG A 5 -10.67 3.28 10.99
N ALA A 6 -9.53 2.66 11.25
CA ALA A 6 -8.62 3.11 12.30
C ALA A 6 -8.09 4.53 11.99
N PRO A 7 -7.95 5.42 12.99
CA PRO A 7 -7.50 6.79 12.77
C PRO A 7 -6.06 6.84 12.25
N MET A 8 -5.85 7.65 11.21
CA MET A 8 -4.57 7.89 10.54
C MET A 8 -3.65 8.81 11.36
N PHE A 9 -3.18 8.37 12.53
CA PHE A 9 -2.01 8.96 13.17
C PHE A 9 -1.16 7.85 13.83
N CYS A 10 -0.06 7.51 13.15
CA CYS A 10 0.98 6.64 13.66
C CYS A 10 1.96 7.49 14.48
N ASN A 11 2.07 7.25 15.79
CA ASN A 11 3.14 7.83 16.62
C ASN A 11 3.94 6.73 17.32
N ARG A 12 5.26 6.96 17.34
CA ARG A 12 6.27 6.17 18.04
C ARG A 12 6.10 6.26 19.56
N THR A 13 6.48 5.17 20.19
CA THR A 13 6.51 4.86 21.62
C THR A 13 7.12 5.99 22.47
N VAL A 14 6.38 6.47 23.47
CA VAL A 14 6.95 7.16 24.64
C VAL A 14 6.82 6.21 25.82
N GLY A 15 7.96 5.84 26.41
CA GLY A 15 8.03 4.95 27.56
C GLY A 15 7.35 5.55 28.78
N LEU A 16 6.63 4.69 29.51
CA LEU A 16 6.06 4.99 30.81
C LEU A 16 7.15 5.32 31.83
N CYS A 17 6.96 6.38 32.60
CA CYS A 17 7.50 6.50 33.94
C CYS A 17 6.43 7.15 34.85
N LEU A 18 6.01 6.42 35.89
CA LEU A 18 5.09 6.87 36.93
C LEU A 18 5.86 7.51 38.12
N PRO A 19 5.21 8.26 39.02
CA PRO A 19 5.82 9.46 39.61
C PRO A 19 6.12 9.41 41.13
N LEU A 20 6.99 10.36 41.51
CA LEU A 20 7.11 11.14 42.77
C LEU A 20 7.53 10.47 44.10
N ARG A 21 8.62 11.00 44.69
CA ARG A 21 8.62 11.71 46.00
C ARG A 21 9.92 12.50 46.25
N ASP A 22 9.72 13.77 46.62
CA ASP A 22 10.48 14.77 47.41
C ASP A 22 11.98 14.57 47.71
N PHE A 23 12.80 15.61 47.45
CA PHE A 23 13.48 16.41 48.51
C PHE A 23 14.25 17.62 47.92
N CYS A 24 14.34 18.67 48.74
CA CYS A 24 14.91 20.00 48.48
C CYS A 24 16.43 20.07 48.22
N GLN A 25 16.83 21.17 47.55
CA GLN A 25 18.01 22.04 47.73
C GLN A 25 18.82 22.33 46.45
N THR A 26 18.96 23.62 46.14
CA THR A 26 19.90 24.26 45.20
C THR A 26 21.29 24.42 45.83
N PRO A 27 22.30 25.03 45.15
CA PRO A 27 22.80 24.89 43.77
C PRO A 27 24.34 24.63 43.77
N LEU A 28 25.00 24.56 42.60
CA LEU A 28 26.27 25.26 42.25
C LEU A 28 27.10 24.58 41.13
N LEU A 29 27.60 25.47 40.26
CA LEU A 29 28.87 25.48 39.50
C LEU A 29 29.28 24.37 38.50
N VAL A 30 29.33 24.80 37.23
CA VAL A 30 30.54 25.06 36.41
C VAL A 30 31.49 23.90 36.06
N SER A 31 31.84 23.93 34.76
CA SER A 31 33.08 23.47 34.08
C SER A 31 32.98 22.11 33.37
N THR A 32 32.92 22.13 32.03
CA THR A 32 34.00 22.18 31.01
C THR A 32 34.28 20.80 30.42
N LEU A 33 34.17 20.74 29.09
CA LEU A 33 35.07 20.10 28.13
C LEU A 33 35.63 18.71 28.49
N GLN A 34 35.31 17.69 27.68
CA GLN A 34 36.31 17.14 26.77
C GLN A 34 35.72 16.17 25.74
N GLU A 35 36.10 16.39 24.49
CA GLU A 35 36.08 15.42 23.41
C GLU A 35 36.93 14.19 23.77
N ARG A 36 36.51 12.99 23.32
CA ARG A 36 37.29 12.15 22.40
C ARG A 36 36.56 10.85 22.03
N LYS A 37 36.44 10.68 20.71
CA LYS A 37 36.84 9.54 19.88
C LYS A 37 36.40 8.11 20.22
N LEU A 38 35.83 7.52 19.16
CA LEU A 38 35.89 6.13 18.69
C LEU A 38 35.41 5.02 19.64
N LEU A 39 34.40 4.27 19.19
CA LEU A 39 34.59 2.86 18.83
C LEU A 39 33.45 2.43 17.90
N GLY A 40 33.82 1.89 16.74
CA GLY A 40 32.89 1.15 15.89
C GLY A 40 32.59 -0.21 16.51
N CYS A 41 31.33 -0.61 16.48
CA CYS A 41 30.92 -1.99 16.74
C CYS A 41 29.88 -2.38 15.69
N LEU A 42 30.33 -3.22 14.75
CA LEU A 42 29.48 -4.10 13.95
C LEU A 42 28.72 -5.03 14.90
N GLY A 43 27.40 -5.17 14.67
CA GLY A 43 26.52 -6.12 15.34
C GLY A 43 25.65 -6.86 14.31
N PRO A 44 25.14 -8.06 14.64
CA PRO A 44 25.49 -9.26 13.88
C PRO A 44 24.42 -9.79 12.91
N ARG A 45 24.90 -10.55 11.93
CA ARG A 45 24.13 -11.48 11.10
C ARG A 45 23.92 -12.82 11.83
N SER A 46 22.70 -13.31 11.67
CA SER A 46 22.26 -14.72 11.53
C SER A 46 22.60 -15.74 12.62
N GLU A 47 21.55 -16.36 13.15
CA GLU A 47 21.44 -17.82 13.30
C GLU A 47 19.97 -18.20 13.44
N ILE A 48 19.48 -19.16 12.65
CA ILE A 48 18.55 -20.22 13.07
C ILE A 48 18.51 -21.30 11.97
N SER A 49 18.93 -22.48 12.41
CA SER A 49 18.64 -23.86 12.06
C SER A 49 18.92 -24.43 10.66
N ARG A 50 19.96 -25.29 10.68
CA ARG A 50 20.22 -26.42 9.78
C ARG A 50 19.22 -27.55 10.07
N GLY A 51 18.71 -28.17 9.02
CA GLY A 51 18.10 -29.51 9.10
C GLY A 51 18.00 -30.12 7.71
N PHE A 52 18.53 -31.34 7.56
CA PHE A 52 18.42 -32.22 6.38
C PHE A 52 19.35 -31.94 5.18
N MET A 53 20.60 -32.38 5.30
CA MET A 53 21.46 -32.70 4.14
C MET A 53 21.83 -34.19 4.23
N ARG A 54 21.21 -35.03 3.39
CA ARG A 54 21.62 -36.43 3.22
C ARG A 54 22.84 -36.50 2.29
N ARG A 55 23.89 -37.16 2.79
CA ARG A 55 25.10 -37.57 2.06
C ARG A 55 24.76 -38.44 0.86
N ILE A 56 25.36 -38.14 -0.30
CA ILE A 56 25.79 -39.16 -1.26
C ILE A 56 27.25 -38.89 -1.54
N SER A 57 28.13 -39.78 -1.06
CA SER A 57 29.56 -39.75 -1.34
C SER A 57 29.85 -40.45 -2.67
N SER A 58 30.60 -39.77 -3.52
CA SER A 58 31.28 -40.31 -4.69
C SER A 58 32.38 -41.31 -4.32
N ARG A 59 32.44 -42.46 -5.00
CA ARG A 59 33.68 -43.22 -5.22
C ARG A 59 33.64 -43.91 -6.59
N SER A 60 34.50 -43.44 -7.49
CA SER A 60 35.14 -44.17 -8.60
C SER A 60 35.93 -45.37 -8.04
N ASN A 61 36.26 -46.47 -8.73
CA ASN A 61 36.50 -46.80 -10.14
C ASN A 61 36.56 -48.34 -10.22
N GLU A 62 36.15 -49.00 -11.32
CA GLU A 62 36.91 -50.08 -11.98
C GLU A 62 36.29 -50.60 -13.30
N LYS A 63 37.05 -50.32 -14.36
CA LYS A 63 37.31 -50.93 -15.70
C LYS A 63 36.45 -52.04 -16.35
N PHE A 64 36.14 -51.73 -17.63
CA PHE A 64 36.22 -52.52 -18.88
C PHE A 64 35.41 -53.82 -19.10
N ALA A 65 34.47 -53.76 -20.06
CA ALA A 65 34.48 -54.64 -21.24
C ALA A 65 33.66 -54.01 -22.39
N SER A 66 34.17 -54.14 -23.61
CA SER A 66 33.61 -53.66 -24.86
C SER A 66 32.44 -54.51 -25.36
N ALA A 67 31.37 -53.87 -25.84
CA ALA A 67 30.55 -54.42 -26.93
C ALA A 67 29.88 -53.28 -27.69
N SER A 68 30.23 -53.17 -28.97
CA SER A 68 29.57 -52.32 -29.95
C SER A 68 28.21 -52.93 -30.32
N ALA A 69 27.14 -52.14 -30.24
CA ALA A 69 25.89 -52.42 -30.95
C ALA A 69 25.16 -51.11 -31.22
N ASN A 70 25.17 -50.73 -32.50
CA ASN A 70 24.31 -49.70 -33.06
C ASN A 70 22.84 -50.05 -32.81
N ALA A 71 22.12 -49.17 -32.13
CA ALA A 71 20.66 -49.10 -32.22
C ALA A 71 20.24 -47.63 -32.04
N SER A 72 20.10 -46.93 -33.17
CA SER A 72 19.34 -45.69 -33.26
C SER A 72 17.88 -46.00 -32.93
N SER A 73 17.51 -45.88 -31.65
CA SER A 73 16.12 -46.00 -31.23
C SER A 73 15.39 -44.68 -31.54
N PRO A 74 14.27 -44.70 -32.28
CA PRO A 74 13.49 -43.50 -32.59
C PRO A 74 12.66 -43.10 -31.37
N MET A 75 13.33 -42.56 -30.35
CA MET A 75 12.70 -42.03 -29.14
C MET A 75 12.70 -40.49 -29.16
N SER A 76 12.51 -39.89 -30.34
CA SER A 76 12.40 -38.43 -30.52
C SER A 76 11.08 -37.99 -31.15
N ALA A 77 10.15 -38.92 -31.39
CA ALA A 77 8.85 -38.63 -31.98
C ALA A 77 7.75 -39.35 -31.22
N LEU A 78 7.44 -38.85 -30.02
CA LEU A 78 6.19 -39.03 -29.27
C LEU A 78 6.28 -38.14 -28.02
N LEU A 79 6.46 -36.83 -28.21
CA LEU A 79 6.06 -35.87 -27.18
C LEU A 79 4.54 -35.92 -27.18
N SER A 80 3.96 -36.67 -26.25
CA SER A 80 2.54 -36.53 -25.93
C SER A 80 2.25 -35.05 -25.74
N ASP A 81 1.15 -34.57 -26.33
CA ASP A 81 0.57 -33.28 -25.97
C ASP A 81 0.13 -33.38 -24.51
N ALA A 82 1.09 -33.20 -23.59
CA ALA A 82 0.82 -33.16 -22.17
C ALA A 82 -0.19 -32.03 -21.95
N GLU A 83 -1.35 -32.39 -21.44
CA GLU A 83 -2.37 -31.44 -21.01
C GLU A 83 -1.71 -30.54 -19.95
N ILE A 84 -1.75 -29.23 -20.20
CA ILE A 84 -1.24 -28.21 -19.28
C ILE A 84 -2.38 -27.31 -18.84
N LEU A 85 -2.18 -26.60 -17.72
CA LEU A 85 -3.14 -25.63 -17.24
C LEU A 85 -3.40 -24.55 -18.31
N PRO A 86 -4.66 -24.17 -18.53
CA PRO A 86 -5.01 -23.12 -19.48
C PRO A 86 -4.45 -21.79 -18.99
N GLY A 87 -3.55 -21.20 -19.78
CA GLY A 87 -2.90 -19.93 -19.44
C GLY A 87 -2.80 -19.00 -20.65
N ARG A 88 -3.02 -17.70 -20.42
CA ARG A 88 -2.78 -16.65 -21.42
C ARG A 88 -1.38 -16.09 -21.26
N SER A 89 -0.71 -15.75 -22.35
CA SER A 89 0.58 -15.05 -22.26
C SER A 89 0.36 -13.59 -21.86
N ASP A 90 1.26 -13.03 -21.06
CA ASP A 90 1.35 -11.58 -20.83
C ASP A 90 2.38 -10.92 -21.76
N ASP A 91 2.39 -9.59 -21.82
CA ASP A 91 3.27 -8.77 -22.67
C ASP A 91 4.74 -8.79 -22.22
N HIS A 92 5.06 -9.45 -21.11
CA HIS A 92 6.38 -9.52 -20.50
C HIS A 92 6.97 -10.94 -20.51
N GLY A 93 6.45 -11.81 -21.39
CA GLY A 93 6.91 -13.18 -21.56
C GLY A 93 6.52 -14.09 -20.39
N GLY A 94 5.55 -13.70 -19.58
CA GLY A 94 4.94 -14.53 -18.55
C GLY A 94 3.68 -15.24 -19.04
N VAL A 95 2.97 -15.85 -18.08
CA VAL A 95 1.71 -16.56 -18.29
C VAL A 95 0.78 -16.30 -17.10
N VAL A 96 -0.51 -16.09 -17.38
CA VAL A 96 -1.57 -15.94 -16.38
C VAL A 96 -2.53 -17.11 -16.50
N VAL A 97 -2.68 -17.86 -15.41
CA VAL A 97 -3.61 -18.97 -15.24
C VAL A 97 -4.73 -18.51 -14.32
N GLU A 98 -5.97 -18.71 -14.76
CA GLU A 98 -7.16 -18.45 -13.92
C GLU A 98 -7.94 -19.74 -13.74
N MET A 99 -8.07 -20.18 -12.48
CA MET A 99 -8.80 -21.41 -12.14
C MET A 99 -10.30 -21.14 -12.04
N ASN A 100 -10.92 -20.76 -13.15
CA ASN A 100 -12.37 -20.47 -13.22
C ASN A 100 -13.22 -21.71 -13.59
N GLY A 101 -12.60 -22.88 -13.71
CA GLY A 101 -13.26 -24.13 -14.08
C GLY A 101 -13.95 -24.84 -12.91
N ALA A 102 -14.51 -26.01 -13.20
CA ALA A 102 -15.10 -26.91 -12.21
C ALA A 102 -14.09 -27.27 -11.09
N PRO A 103 -14.57 -27.63 -9.88
CA PRO A 103 -13.72 -28.07 -8.79
C PRO A 103 -12.69 -29.10 -9.22
N MET A 104 -11.43 -28.89 -8.84
CA MET A 104 -10.32 -29.75 -9.21
C MET A 104 -9.70 -30.36 -7.94
N SER A 105 -9.34 -31.64 -8.00
CA SER A 105 -8.61 -32.28 -6.90
C SER A 105 -7.16 -31.80 -6.86
N SER A 106 -6.59 -31.75 -5.66
CA SER A 106 -5.22 -31.27 -5.44
C SER A 106 -4.17 -32.10 -6.20
N ASP A 107 -4.35 -33.42 -6.33
CA ASP A 107 -3.44 -34.31 -7.05
C ASP A 107 -3.47 -34.09 -8.57
N SER A 108 -4.66 -33.90 -9.14
CA SER A 108 -4.82 -33.61 -10.57
C SER A 108 -4.22 -32.25 -10.90
N PHE A 109 -4.51 -31.24 -10.06
CA PHE A 109 -3.93 -29.92 -10.18
C PHE A 109 -2.39 -29.96 -10.10
N LEU A 110 -1.82 -30.66 -9.12
CA LEU A 110 -0.37 -30.76 -8.94
C LEU A 110 0.31 -31.39 -10.16
N SER A 111 -0.28 -32.45 -10.71
CA SER A 111 0.22 -33.12 -11.91
C SER A 111 0.24 -32.17 -13.12
N LEU A 112 -0.86 -31.46 -13.35
CA LEU A 112 -0.97 -30.46 -14.42
C LEU A 112 -0.03 -29.27 -14.19
N LEU A 113 0.08 -28.78 -12.95
CA LEU A 113 0.96 -27.66 -12.60
C LEU A 113 2.43 -27.98 -12.91
N LYS A 114 2.90 -29.17 -12.53
CA LYS A 114 4.26 -29.64 -12.84
C LYS A 114 4.52 -29.74 -14.34
N ALA A 115 3.60 -30.35 -15.08
CA ALA A 115 3.68 -30.43 -16.54
C ALA A 115 3.72 -29.04 -17.18
N SER A 116 2.89 -28.12 -16.68
CA SER A 116 2.79 -26.75 -17.15
C SER A 116 4.07 -25.96 -16.93
N ILE A 117 4.64 -25.99 -15.71
CA ILE A 117 5.91 -25.31 -15.41
C ILE A 117 7.04 -25.84 -16.29
N SER A 118 7.12 -27.16 -16.51
CA SER A 118 8.11 -27.77 -17.39
C SER A 118 7.97 -27.25 -18.83
N LYS A 119 6.74 -27.26 -19.37
CA LYS A 119 6.44 -26.77 -20.71
C LYS A 119 6.72 -25.27 -20.85
N TRP A 120 6.31 -24.46 -19.88
CA TRP A 120 6.57 -23.01 -19.88
C TRP A 120 8.06 -22.69 -19.80
N ARG A 121 8.83 -23.46 -19.02
CA ARG A 121 10.29 -23.34 -18.95
C ARG A 121 10.95 -23.62 -20.31
N GLN A 122 10.52 -24.67 -21.02
CA GLN A 122 11.03 -24.99 -22.36
C GLN A 122 10.71 -23.88 -23.39
N HIS A 123 9.55 -23.23 -23.25
CA HIS A 123 9.15 -22.10 -24.08
C HIS A 123 9.74 -20.75 -23.63
N GLY A 124 10.67 -20.74 -22.68
CA GLY A 124 11.32 -19.51 -22.20
C GLY A 124 10.39 -18.54 -21.48
N LYS A 125 9.25 -19.03 -20.95
CA LYS A 125 8.35 -18.21 -20.11
C LYS A 125 9.03 -17.84 -18.80
N ARG A 126 8.66 -16.68 -18.26
CA ARG A 126 9.26 -16.12 -17.05
C ARG A 126 8.35 -16.22 -15.83
N GLY A 127 7.50 -15.20 -15.65
CA GLY A 127 6.57 -15.11 -14.54
C GLY A 127 5.31 -15.92 -14.79
N VAL A 128 4.89 -16.70 -13.80
CA VAL A 128 3.61 -17.39 -13.79
C VAL A 128 2.74 -16.70 -12.75
N TRP A 129 1.55 -16.27 -13.15
CA TRP A 129 0.51 -15.74 -12.29
C TRP A 129 -0.60 -16.79 -12.17
N LEU A 130 -0.95 -17.15 -10.96
CA LEU A 130 -1.99 -18.14 -10.68
C LEU A 130 -3.08 -17.49 -9.84
N LYS A 131 -4.22 -17.23 -10.48
CA LYS A 131 -5.42 -16.72 -9.83
C LYS A 131 -6.29 -17.88 -9.38
N LEU A 132 -6.43 -18.05 -8.07
CA LEU A 132 -7.28 -19.07 -7.45
C LEU A 132 -8.51 -18.41 -6.82
N PRO A 133 -9.72 -18.59 -7.36
CA PRO A 133 -10.95 -18.25 -6.66
C PRO A 133 -11.02 -18.92 -5.29
N ILE A 134 -11.74 -18.32 -4.34
CA ILE A 134 -11.87 -18.82 -2.97
C ILE A 134 -12.39 -20.25 -2.89
N GLU A 135 -13.20 -20.66 -3.87
CA GLU A 135 -13.75 -22.02 -4.02
C GLU A 135 -12.66 -23.08 -4.27
N HIS A 136 -11.51 -22.66 -4.82
CA HIS A 136 -10.34 -23.50 -5.11
C HIS A 136 -9.25 -23.38 -4.03
N ALA A 137 -9.62 -23.04 -2.80
CA ALA A 137 -8.66 -22.92 -1.68
C ALA A 137 -7.86 -24.22 -1.43
N ASN A 138 -8.40 -25.39 -1.79
CA ASN A 138 -7.70 -26.68 -1.72
C ASN A 138 -6.46 -26.78 -2.64
N LEU A 139 -6.32 -25.87 -3.61
CA LEU A 139 -5.19 -25.82 -4.54
C LEU A 139 -4.04 -24.92 -4.07
N VAL A 140 -4.25 -24.13 -3.01
CA VAL A 140 -3.25 -23.19 -2.50
C VAL A 140 -2.01 -23.91 -1.98
N GLN A 141 -2.19 -24.92 -1.11
CA GLN A 141 -1.07 -25.66 -0.53
C GLN A 141 -0.22 -26.36 -1.62
N PRO A 142 -0.80 -27.15 -2.54
CA PRO A 142 -0.03 -27.74 -3.64
C PRO A 142 0.76 -26.72 -4.47
N ALA A 143 0.19 -25.54 -4.75
CA ALA A 143 0.90 -24.50 -5.49
C ALA A 143 2.12 -23.97 -4.72
N VAL A 144 1.97 -23.71 -3.42
CA VAL A 144 3.06 -23.22 -2.56
C VAL A 144 4.18 -24.24 -2.42
N GLU A 145 3.84 -25.54 -2.33
CA GLU A 145 4.82 -26.63 -2.28
C GLU A 145 5.66 -26.72 -3.57
N GLU A 146 5.10 -26.32 -4.72
CA GLU A 146 5.83 -26.18 -6.00
C GLU A 146 6.58 -24.85 -6.13
N GLY A 147 6.64 -24.05 -5.07
CA GLY A 147 7.44 -22.84 -4.96
C GLY A 147 6.73 -21.56 -5.34
N PHE A 148 5.40 -21.57 -5.55
CA PHE A 148 4.63 -20.34 -5.67
C PHE A 148 4.62 -19.58 -4.34
N TRP A 149 4.56 -18.26 -4.41
CA TRP A 149 4.34 -17.41 -3.23
C TRP A 149 3.19 -16.44 -3.45
N TYR A 150 2.64 -15.91 -2.36
CA TYR A 150 1.51 -14.99 -2.43
C TYR A 150 1.95 -13.63 -2.97
N HIS A 151 1.17 -13.10 -3.90
CA HIS A 151 1.31 -11.73 -4.37
C HIS A 151 0.27 -10.82 -3.70
N HIS A 152 -1.01 -11.10 -3.92
CA HIS A 152 -2.12 -10.33 -3.36
C HIS A 152 -3.36 -11.21 -3.18
N ALA A 153 -4.33 -10.73 -2.41
CA ALA A 153 -5.61 -11.38 -2.22
C ALA A 153 -6.72 -10.33 -2.28
N GLU A 154 -7.86 -10.76 -2.81
CA GLU A 154 -9.14 -10.05 -2.74
C GLU A 154 -10.13 -10.95 -2.00
N PRO A 155 -11.31 -10.45 -1.58
CA PRO A 155 -12.29 -11.27 -0.86
C PRO A 155 -12.70 -12.56 -1.58
N SER A 156 -12.61 -12.58 -2.92
CA SER A 156 -13.04 -13.72 -3.75
C SER A 156 -11.90 -14.54 -4.35
N TYR A 157 -10.63 -14.14 -4.22
CA TYR A 157 -9.52 -14.89 -4.82
C TYR A 157 -8.15 -14.60 -4.18
N LEU A 158 -7.23 -15.54 -4.34
CA LEU A 158 -5.81 -15.40 -4.04
C LEU A 158 -5.01 -15.38 -5.34
N MET A 159 -4.10 -14.42 -5.48
CA MET A 159 -3.10 -14.39 -6.54
C MET A 159 -1.77 -14.89 -6.02
N LEU A 160 -1.29 -16.00 -6.61
CA LEU A 160 0.05 -16.51 -6.39
C LEU A 160 0.92 -16.23 -7.61
N VAL A 161 2.22 -16.19 -7.40
CA VAL A 161 3.20 -16.03 -8.48
C VAL A 161 4.36 -17.00 -8.34
N TYR A 162 4.97 -17.33 -9.47
CA TYR A 162 6.19 -18.12 -9.55
C TYR A 162 7.12 -17.55 -10.62
N TRP A 163 8.43 -17.53 -10.34
CA TRP A 163 9.45 -17.08 -11.29
C TRP A 163 10.25 -18.28 -11.79
N ILE A 164 10.06 -18.64 -13.05
CA ILE A 164 10.68 -19.82 -13.67
C ILE A 164 12.21 -19.68 -13.82
N PRO A 165 12.76 -18.52 -14.27
CA PRO A 165 14.20 -18.39 -14.52
C PRO A 165 15.03 -18.39 -13.24
N ALA A 166 16.28 -18.85 -13.32
CA ALA A 166 17.25 -18.70 -12.24
C ALA A 166 17.80 -17.26 -12.10
N SER A 167 17.48 -16.38 -13.06
CA SER A 167 17.86 -14.97 -13.02
C SER A 167 17.11 -14.21 -11.92
N LYS A 168 17.55 -12.99 -11.62
CA LYS A 168 16.85 -12.08 -10.70
C LYS A 168 15.37 -11.97 -11.10
N ASN A 169 14.48 -12.13 -10.12
CA ASN A 169 13.06 -11.93 -10.27
C ASN A 169 12.74 -10.46 -10.57
N THR A 170 11.93 -10.22 -11.61
CA THR A 170 11.48 -8.88 -12.01
C THR A 170 9.97 -8.72 -11.96
N LEU A 171 9.24 -9.65 -11.33
CA LEU A 171 7.82 -9.47 -11.09
C LEU A 171 7.60 -8.23 -10.21
N PRO A 172 6.60 -7.39 -10.52
CA PRO A 172 6.28 -6.26 -9.67
C PRO A 172 5.86 -6.77 -8.29
N VAL A 173 6.17 -5.99 -7.27
CA VAL A 173 5.64 -6.24 -5.93
C VAL A 173 4.18 -5.80 -5.86
N ASN A 174 3.43 -6.38 -4.93
CA ASN A 174 2.07 -5.96 -4.64
C ASN A 174 1.99 -4.50 -4.17
N ALA A 175 0.79 -3.91 -4.22
CA ALA A 175 0.46 -2.60 -3.71
C ALA A 175 1.13 -2.34 -2.36
N THR A 176 1.95 -1.28 -2.32
CA THR A 176 2.82 -0.94 -1.19
C THR A 176 2.25 0.18 -0.32
N HIS A 177 1.30 0.93 -0.85
CA HIS A 177 0.72 2.09 -0.21
C HIS A 177 -0.78 1.96 -0.03
N ARG A 178 -1.28 2.51 1.07
CA ARG A 178 -2.68 2.92 1.20
C ARG A 178 -2.77 4.39 0.85
N VAL A 179 -3.91 4.79 0.30
CA VAL A 179 -4.17 6.18 -0.09
C VAL A 179 -5.28 6.73 0.78
N GLY A 180 -5.00 7.83 1.45
CA GLY A 180 -5.94 8.56 2.27
C GLY A 180 -6.06 10.01 1.84
N VAL A 181 -7.18 10.63 2.22
CA VAL A 181 -7.49 12.03 1.94
C VAL A 181 -7.89 12.75 3.22
N GLY A 182 -7.55 14.02 3.30
CA GLY A 182 -8.12 14.99 4.22
C GLY A 182 -8.75 16.13 3.44
N ALA A 183 -9.99 16.45 3.75
CA ALA A 183 -10.76 17.49 3.08
C ALA A 183 -10.63 18.81 3.85
N PHE A 184 -9.89 19.75 3.27
CA PHE A 184 -9.83 21.13 3.72
C PHE A 184 -11.01 21.89 3.09
N VAL A 185 -12.20 21.73 3.67
CA VAL A 185 -13.42 22.46 3.25
C VAL A 185 -13.48 23.77 4.00
N ILE A 186 -13.61 24.88 3.29
CA ILE A 186 -13.57 26.21 3.89
C ILE A 186 -14.54 27.15 3.17
N ASN A 187 -15.28 27.93 3.96
CA ASN A 187 -16.29 28.84 3.45
C ASN A 187 -15.77 30.29 3.32
N GLN A 188 -16.62 31.17 2.77
CA GLN A 188 -16.29 32.59 2.56
C GLN A 188 -16.09 33.38 3.88
N LYS A 189 -16.51 32.84 5.02
CA LYS A 189 -16.33 33.43 6.35
C LYS A 189 -15.01 33.03 7.02
N ARG A 190 -14.12 32.31 6.31
CA ARG A 190 -12.88 31.72 6.84
C ARG A 190 -13.14 30.67 7.93
N GLU A 191 -14.24 29.95 7.83
CA GLU A 191 -14.52 28.81 8.71
C GLU A 191 -14.22 27.50 7.97
N VAL A 192 -13.50 26.59 8.62
CA VAL A 192 -13.23 25.24 8.13
C VAL A 192 -14.28 24.27 8.64
N LEU A 193 -14.65 23.28 7.82
CA LEU A 193 -15.48 22.17 8.27
C LEU A 193 -14.61 21.25 9.13
N ALA A 194 -15.00 21.09 10.40
CA ALA A 194 -14.26 20.29 11.36
C ALA A 194 -15.15 19.24 12.02
N VAL A 195 -14.57 18.08 12.30
CA VAL A 195 -15.25 16.93 12.90
C VAL A 195 -14.48 16.37 14.11
N GLN A 196 -15.22 15.71 15.00
CA GLN A 196 -14.69 14.88 16.09
C GLN A 196 -15.12 13.43 15.89
N GLU A 197 -14.20 12.48 16.04
CA GLU A 197 -14.50 11.05 15.89
C GLU A 197 -15.15 10.48 17.17
N LYS A 198 -16.18 9.64 17.03
CA LYS A 198 -16.78 8.86 18.14
C LYS A 198 -15.87 7.74 18.64
N SER A 199 -15.00 7.22 17.78
CA SER A 199 -14.21 6.02 18.06
C SER A 199 -12.74 6.21 17.68
N GLY A 200 -11.89 5.28 18.10
CA GLY A 200 -10.45 5.35 17.87
C GLY A 200 -9.69 6.15 18.93
N LYS A 201 -8.42 6.41 18.68
CA LYS A 201 -7.47 7.00 19.64
C LYS A 201 -7.80 8.44 20.05
N LEU A 202 -8.57 9.14 19.21
CA LEU A 202 -8.93 10.54 19.42
C LEU A 202 -10.34 10.71 19.99
N SER A 203 -11.08 9.62 20.18
CA SER A 203 -12.39 9.64 20.82
C SER A 203 -12.29 10.24 22.23
N GLY A 204 -13.21 11.15 22.56
CA GLY A 204 -13.25 11.84 23.85
C GLY A 204 -12.11 12.84 24.09
N SER A 205 -11.19 13.05 23.14
CA SER A 205 -10.08 14.01 23.30
C SER A 205 -10.51 15.47 23.11
N GLY A 206 -11.68 15.71 22.53
CA GLY A 206 -12.14 17.05 22.13
C GLY A 206 -11.37 17.64 20.94
N PHE A 207 -10.53 16.85 20.27
CA PHE A 207 -9.76 17.31 19.12
C PHE A 207 -10.60 17.42 17.85
N TRP A 208 -10.62 18.62 17.27
CA TRP A 208 -11.25 18.89 15.98
C TRP A 208 -10.27 18.66 14.85
N LYS A 209 -10.60 17.75 13.94
CA LYS A 209 -9.82 17.45 12.74
C LYS A 209 -10.61 17.82 11.48
N LEU A 210 -9.92 17.88 10.35
CA LEU A 210 -10.58 17.90 9.03
C LEU A 210 -11.33 16.57 8.80
N PRO A 211 -12.38 16.54 7.96
CA PRO A 211 -12.91 15.29 7.45
C PRO A 211 -11.82 14.49 6.74
N THR A 212 -11.75 13.18 6.99
CA THR A 212 -10.68 12.34 6.44
C THR A 212 -11.16 10.94 6.16
N GLY A 213 -10.65 10.32 5.09
CA GLY A 213 -10.87 8.90 4.89
C GLY A 213 -9.88 8.24 3.95
N VAL A 214 -10.24 7.04 3.50
CA VAL A 214 -9.40 6.19 2.66
C VAL A 214 -10.05 6.08 1.29
N ILE A 215 -9.23 6.20 0.25
CA ILE A 215 -9.68 6.04 -1.14
C ILE A 215 -10.04 4.57 -1.40
N GLU A 216 -11.22 4.35 -1.97
CA GLU A 216 -11.69 3.02 -2.32
C GLU A 216 -11.02 2.47 -3.59
N HIS A 217 -11.12 1.16 -3.81
CA HIS A 217 -10.54 0.53 -4.98
C HIS A 217 -11.16 1.09 -6.28
N GLY A 218 -10.32 1.71 -7.12
CA GLY A 218 -10.75 2.30 -8.39
C GLY A 218 -11.38 3.70 -8.25
N GLU A 219 -11.36 4.28 -7.06
CA GLU A 219 -11.88 5.64 -6.79
C GLU A 219 -10.81 6.72 -7.04
N ASP A 220 -11.21 7.83 -7.64
CA ASP A 220 -10.37 9.01 -7.81
C ASP A 220 -10.15 9.75 -6.48
N ILE A 221 -8.98 10.37 -6.29
CA ILE A 221 -8.65 11.12 -5.07
C ILE A 221 -9.68 12.23 -4.79
N PHE A 222 -10.03 13.03 -5.82
CA PHE A 222 -11.03 14.08 -5.67
C PHE A 222 -12.42 13.52 -5.32
N ALA A 223 -12.79 12.39 -5.93
CA ALA A 223 -14.09 11.76 -5.72
C ALA A 223 -14.21 11.22 -4.29
N GLY A 224 -13.15 10.57 -3.81
CA GLY A 224 -13.08 10.11 -2.42
C GLY A 224 -13.15 11.27 -1.44
N ALA A 225 -12.45 12.39 -1.67
CA ALA A 225 -12.55 13.57 -0.80
C ALA A 225 -14.00 14.12 -0.73
N VAL A 226 -14.69 14.23 -1.88
CA VAL A 226 -16.11 14.62 -1.93
C VAL A 226 -17.00 13.63 -1.17
N ARG A 227 -16.80 12.33 -1.38
CA ARG A 227 -17.56 11.28 -0.70
C ARG A 227 -17.38 11.36 0.82
N GLU A 228 -16.15 11.45 1.33
CA GLU A 228 -15.89 11.49 2.78
C GLU A 228 -16.54 12.72 3.45
N VAL A 229 -16.49 13.90 2.81
CA VAL A 229 -17.18 15.10 3.33
C VAL A 229 -18.68 14.85 3.43
N LYS A 230 -19.28 14.29 2.36
CA LYS A 230 -20.72 14.02 2.31
C LYS A 230 -21.13 12.97 3.34
N GLU A 231 -20.38 11.89 3.47
CA GLU A 231 -20.63 10.80 4.42
C GLU A 231 -20.56 11.33 5.85
N GLU A 232 -19.44 11.95 6.26
CA GLU A 232 -19.23 12.35 7.65
C GLU A 232 -20.13 13.51 8.10
N THR A 233 -20.47 14.44 7.20
CA THR A 233 -21.07 15.74 7.58
C THR A 233 -22.36 16.10 6.85
N GLY A 234 -22.75 15.37 5.81
CA GLY A 234 -23.90 15.70 4.97
C GLY A 234 -23.70 16.89 4.01
N ILE A 235 -22.56 17.59 4.09
CA ILE A 235 -22.23 18.74 3.26
C ILE A 235 -21.92 18.30 1.84
N ASP A 236 -22.53 18.98 0.86
CA ASP A 236 -22.12 18.90 -0.53
C ASP A 236 -20.96 19.86 -0.74
N ALA A 237 -19.87 19.37 -1.31
CA ALA A 237 -18.66 20.16 -1.56
C ALA A 237 -18.10 19.84 -2.95
N GLU A 238 -17.50 20.84 -3.56
CA GLU A 238 -16.75 20.69 -4.81
C GLU A 238 -15.25 20.63 -4.53
N PHE A 239 -14.57 19.73 -5.23
CA PHE A 239 -13.11 19.66 -5.19
C PHE A 239 -12.50 20.83 -5.97
N VAL A 240 -11.44 21.44 -5.41
CA VAL A 240 -10.70 22.52 -6.08
C VAL A 240 -9.32 22.04 -6.52
N GLU A 241 -8.50 21.58 -5.57
CA GLU A 241 -7.11 21.18 -5.83
C GLU A 241 -6.53 20.36 -4.68
N VAL A 242 -5.46 19.63 -4.96
CA VAL A 242 -4.59 19.05 -3.93
C VAL A 242 -3.59 20.12 -3.49
N LEU A 243 -3.59 20.48 -2.20
CA LEU A 243 -2.66 21.46 -1.63
C LEU A 243 -1.30 20.84 -1.29
N ALA A 244 -1.33 19.61 -0.78
CA ALA A 244 -0.14 18.88 -0.37
C ALA A 244 -0.42 17.38 -0.34
N PHE A 245 0.65 16.59 -0.33
CA PHE A 245 0.56 15.19 0.06
C PHE A 245 1.73 14.82 0.97
N ARG A 246 1.52 13.82 1.80
CA ARG A 246 2.51 13.27 2.75
C ARG A 246 2.70 11.79 2.46
N GLN A 247 3.94 11.32 2.61
CA GLN A 247 4.26 9.91 2.73
C GLN A 247 4.64 9.54 4.17
N SER A 248 4.24 8.35 4.62
CA SER A 248 4.71 7.76 5.87
C SER A 248 4.88 6.25 5.73
N HIS A 249 5.88 5.68 6.37
CA HIS A 249 6.21 4.27 6.23
C HIS A 249 5.65 3.41 7.36
N MET A 250 5.30 2.17 7.03
CA MET A 250 4.90 1.12 7.96
C MET A 250 3.75 1.54 8.90
N ALA A 251 2.77 2.26 8.35
CA ALA A 251 1.68 2.85 9.13
C ALA A 251 0.53 1.86 9.38
N PHE A 252 0.33 0.90 8.48
CA PHE A 252 -0.75 -0.09 8.59
C PHE A 252 -0.35 -1.43 7.96
N PHE A 253 -0.19 -2.47 8.78
CA PHE A 253 0.25 -3.81 8.34
C PHE A 253 1.44 -3.77 7.37
N ASP A 254 2.51 -3.08 7.76
CA ASP A 254 3.75 -2.90 6.98
C ASP A 254 3.56 -2.23 5.60
N LYS A 255 2.40 -1.61 5.35
CA LYS A 255 2.19 -0.73 4.20
C LYS A 255 2.53 0.71 4.57
N SER A 256 3.00 1.45 3.57
CA SER A 256 3.17 2.90 3.68
C SER A 256 1.84 3.60 3.42
N ASP A 257 1.69 4.84 3.88
CA ASP A 257 0.52 5.68 3.62
C ASP A 257 0.93 6.86 2.73
N LEU A 258 0.11 7.14 1.72
CA LEU A 258 0.05 8.42 1.04
C LEU A 258 -1.20 9.16 1.51
N PHE A 259 -1.04 10.38 1.99
CA PHE A 259 -2.13 11.20 2.50
C PHE A 259 -2.21 12.51 1.72
N PHE A 260 -3.33 12.74 1.03
CA PHE A 260 -3.57 13.93 0.20
C PHE A 260 -4.44 14.95 0.93
N VAL A 261 -4.05 16.21 0.92
CA VAL A 261 -4.81 17.31 1.49
C VAL A 261 -5.53 18.01 0.35
N CYS A 262 -6.85 17.91 0.31
CA CYS A 262 -7.67 18.41 -0.79
C CYS A 262 -8.40 19.67 -0.36
N LEU A 263 -8.17 20.79 -1.05
CA LEU A 263 -8.97 21.99 -0.90
C LEU A 263 -10.32 21.80 -1.57
N MET A 264 -11.38 22.24 -0.88
CA MET A 264 -12.75 22.09 -1.34
C MET A 264 -13.58 23.32 -0.96
N ASN A 265 -14.54 23.67 -1.82
CA ASN A 265 -15.53 24.69 -1.50
C ASN A 265 -16.85 24.00 -1.10
N PRO A 266 -17.53 24.47 -0.04
CA PRO A 266 -18.87 24.00 0.26
C PRO A 266 -19.90 24.55 -0.72
N LEU A 267 -20.83 23.68 -1.12
CA LEU A 267 -22.03 24.03 -1.89
C LEU A 267 -23.26 24.17 -0.98
N THR A 268 -23.25 23.47 0.16
CA THR A 268 -24.26 23.56 1.23
C THR A 268 -23.61 23.81 2.58
N PHE A 269 -24.40 24.24 3.57
CA PHE A 269 -23.88 24.68 4.87
C PHE A 269 -24.54 24.00 6.07
N ASP A 270 -25.68 23.35 5.87
CA ASP A 270 -26.42 22.65 6.94
C ASP A 270 -25.79 21.29 7.23
N ILE A 271 -25.15 21.18 8.39
CA ILE A 271 -24.42 19.98 8.78
C ILE A 271 -25.40 18.90 9.26
N GLN A 272 -25.27 17.70 8.71
CA GLN A 272 -25.94 16.49 9.13
C GLN A 272 -24.89 15.41 9.39
N LYS A 273 -24.39 15.34 10.63
CA LYS A 273 -23.30 14.42 10.98
C LYS A 273 -23.72 12.96 10.89
N GLN A 274 -22.80 12.10 10.49
CA GLN A 274 -23.00 10.66 10.52
C GLN A 274 -22.96 10.12 11.96
N GLU A 275 -24.11 9.73 12.48
CA GLU A 275 -24.23 9.30 13.89
C GLU A 275 -23.40 8.05 14.25
N SER A 276 -23.00 7.21 13.31
CA SER A 276 -22.22 6.02 13.64
C SER A 276 -20.75 6.33 13.94
N GLU A 277 -20.19 7.41 13.37
CA GLU A 277 -18.73 7.65 13.36
C GLU A 277 -18.36 9.04 13.90
N ILE A 278 -19.23 10.04 13.77
CA ILE A 278 -18.92 11.44 14.07
C ILE A 278 -19.66 11.91 15.32
N GLU A 279 -18.88 12.34 16.31
CA GLU A 279 -19.36 12.79 17.62
C GLU A 279 -19.98 14.17 17.46
N ALA A 280 -19.22 15.09 16.87
CA ALA A 280 -19.63 16.45 16.57
C ALA A 280 -19.03 16.91 15.24
N ALA A 281 -19.72 17.83 14.56
CA ALA A 281 -19.27 18.47 13.34
C ALA A 281 -19.71 19.94 13.37
N GLN A 282 -18.83 20.86 12.96
CA GLN A 282 -19.12 22.29 12.95
C GLN A 282 -18.31 23.05 11.90
N TRP A 283 -18.78 24.24 11.56
CA TRP A 283 -17.97 25.28 10.93
C TRP A 283 -17.15 25.98 12.02
N MET A 284 -15.83 25.87 11.94
CA MET A 284 -14.90 26.37 12.96
C MET A 284 -14.03 27.48 12.34
N PRO A 285 -13.92 28.67 12.96
CA PRO A 285 -12.98 29.69 12.48
C PRO A 285 -11.57 29.12 12.32
N ILE A 286 -10.92 29.38 11.18
CA ILE A 286 -9.61 28.78 10.86
C ILE A 286 -8.55 29.13 11.90
N GLU A 287 -8.60 30.33 12.48
CA GLU A 287 -7.71 30.76 13.56
C GLU A 287 -7.92 29.94 14.83
N GLU A 288 -9.17 29.60 15.15
CA GLU A 288 -9.51 28.73 16.29
C GLU A 288 -9.01 27.31 16.03
N PHE A 289 -9.26 26.77 14.84
CA PHE A 289 -8.77 25.45 14.42
C PHE A 289 -7.24 25.37 14.49
N ALA A 290 -6.54 26.41 14.04
CA ALA A 290 -5.10 26.54 14.05
C ALA A 290 -4.50 26.63 15.47
N SER A 291 -5.26 27.21 16.41
CA SER A 291 -4.83 27.42 17.80
C SER A 291 -4.91 26.17 18.68
N GLN A 292 -5.50 25.07 18.17
CA GLN A 292 -5.62 23.83 18.95
C GLN A 292 -4.23 23.33 19.41
N PRO A 293 -4.02 23.00 20.70
CA PRO A 293 -2.70 22.63 21.23
C PRO A 293 -2.00 21.49 20.49
N ILE A 294 -2.77 20.56 19.92
CA ILE A 294 -2.27 19.42 19.16
C ILE A 294 -1.75 19.81 17.77
N VAL A 295 -2.30 20.86 17.15
CA VAL A 295 -1.80 21.40 15.87
C VAL A 295 -0.40 21.95 16.05
N HIS A 296 -0.10 22.59 17.19
CA HIS A 296 1.24 23.08 17.50
C HIS A 296 2.24 21.97 17.87
N LYS A 297 1.76 20.80 18.31
CA LYS A 297 2.62 19.65 18.68
C LYS A 297 2.95 18.73 17.51
N HIS A 298 2.16 18.74 16.43
CA HIS A 298 2.35 17.87 15.28
C HIS A 298 2.59 18.68 14.01
N GLU A 299 3.82 18.58 13.50
CA GLU A 299 4.28 19.33 12.32
C GLU A 299 3.38 19.16 11.09
N LEU A 300 2.86 17.95 10.85
CA LEU A 300 1.92 17.71 9.76
C LEU A 300 0.68 18.60 9.86
N LEU A 301 0.04 18.64 11.03
CA LEU A 301 -1.17 19.44 11.24
C LEU A 301 -0.87 20.92 11.08
N LYS A 302 0.25 21.38 11.64
CA LYS A 302 0.75 22.74 11.45
C LYS A 302 0.89 23.10 9.97
N TYR A 303 1.58 22.28 9.18
CA TYR A 303 1.79 22.55 7.75
C TYR A 303 0.51 22.45 6.92
N ILE A 304 -0.45 21.58 7.29
CA ILE A 304 -1.77 21.53 6.65
C ILE A 304 -2.50 22.86 6.81
N VAL A 305 -2.50 23.41 8.02
CA VAL A 305 -3.11 24.71 8.30
C VAL A 305 -2.38 25.84 7.57
N GLU A 306 -1.04 25.85 7.61
CA GLU A 306 -0.23 26.87 6.93
C GLU A 306 -0.43 26.86 5.41
N VAL A 307 -0.50 25.69 4.77
CA VAL A 307 -0.72 25.61 3.31
C VAL A 307 -2.16 26.01 2.94
N GLY A 308 -3.14 25.65 3.79
CA GLY A 308 -4.52 26.12 3.65
C GLY A 308 -4.60 27.64 3.74
N LEU A 309 -4.01 28.26 4.77
CA LEU A 309 -3.96 29.72 4.91
C LEU A 309 -3.21 30.39 3.76
N ALA A 310 -2.07 29.84 3.33
CA ALA A 310 -1.31 30.38 2.20
C ALA A 310 -2.11 30.39 0.90
N ARG A 311 -2.97 29.39 0.67
CA ARG A 311 -3.90 29.37 -0.47
C ARG A 311 -4.88 30.53 -0.45
N PHE A 312 -5.45 30.84 0.73
CA PHE A 312 -6.42 31.93 0.89
C PHE A 312 -5.79 33.32 0.87
N GLU A 313 -4.62 33.48 1.49
CA GLU A 313 -4.03 34.79 1.76
C GLU A 313 -2.96 35.21 0.75
N LYS A 314 -2.26 34.23 0.16
CA LYS A 314 -1.06 34.49 -0.67
C LYS A 314 -1.24 34.03 -2.11
N GLY A 315 -2.42 33.52 -2.48
CA GLY A 315 -2.67 32.97 -3.82
C GLY A 315 -1.75 31.80 -4.15
N PHE A 316 -1.33 31.01 -3.16
CA PHE A 316 -0.66 29.73 -3.43
C PHE A 316 -1.57 28.88 -4.29
N SER A 317 -1.03 28.10 -5.23
CA SER A 317 -1.86 27.26 -6.10
C SER A 317 -1.39 25.81 -6.04
N GLY A 318 -2.35 24.93 -5.76
CA GLY A 318 -2.13 23.51 -5.64
C GLY A 318 -2.12 22.81 -7.00
N PHE A 319 -2.58 21.56 -6.98
CA PHE A 319 -2.62 20.69 -8.15
C PHE A 319 -4.07 20.32 -8.48
N SER A 320 -4.57 20.77 -9.62
CA SER A 320 -5.91 20.46 -10.11
C SER A 320 -5.86 19.27 -11.10
N PRO A 321 -6.89 18.41 -11.13
CA PRO A 321 -6.97 17.30 -12.07
C PRO A 321 -7.27 17.83 -13.48
N LEU A 322 -6.44 17.43 -14.43
CA LEU A 322 -6.67 17.56 -15.86
C LEU A 322 -7.05 16.18 -16.41
N SER A 323 -8.24 16.08 -17.02
CA SER A 323 -8.65 14.85 -17.70
C SER A 323 -7.81 14.65 -18.95
N ILE A 324 -7.07 13.54 -18.99
CA ILE A 324 -6.25 13.13 -20.12
C ILE A 324 -6.64 11.72 -20.59
N THR A 325 -6.49 11.45 -21.88
CA THR A 325 -6.72 10.11 -22.42
C THR A 325 -5.40 9.34 -22.45
N SER A 326 -5.37 8.17 -21.81
CA SER A 326 -4.20 7.29 -21.82
C SER A 326 -3.95 6.75 -23.23
N VAL A 327 -2.72 6.91 -23.73
CA VAL A 327 -2.26 6.36 -25.02
C VAL A 327 -2.30 4.83 -25.04
N PHE A 328 -2.25 4.19 -23.87
CA PHE A 328 -2.13 2.73 -23.75
C PHE A 328 -3.48 2.01 -23.59
N SER A 329 -4.51 2.69 -23.09
CA SER A 329 -5.77 2.03 -22.71
C SER A 329 -7.03 2.72 -23.23
N ASN A 330 -6.93 3.86 -23.94
CA ASN A 330 -8.06 4.70 -24.35
C ASN A 330 -9.02 5.06 -23.20
N ARG A 331 -8.59 4.91 -21.94
CA ARG A 331 -9.34 5.30 -20.75
C ARG A 331 -8.98 6.72 -20.35
N GLN A 332 -9.94 7.43 -19.78
CA GLN A 332 -9.67 8.69 -19.11
C GLN A 332 -8.83 8.44 -17.85
N SER A 333 -7.94 9.38 -17.56
CA SER A 333 -7.13 9.42 -16.36
C SER A 333 -6.94 10.86 -15.90
N SER A 334 -6.77 11.05 -14.61
CA SER A 334 -6.62 12.38 -14.01
C SER A 334 -5.14 12.69 -13.78
N LEU A 335 -4.62 13.70 -14.46
CA LEU A 335 -3.28 14.24 -14.21
C LEU A 335 -3.38 15.45 -13.28
N TYR A 336 -2.80 15.37 -12.09
CA TYR A 336 -2.80 16.48 -11.13
C TYR A 336 -1.60 17.38 -11.39
N LEU A 337 -1.82 18.65 -11.74
CA LEU A 337 -0.76 19.62 -11.98
C LEU A 337 -1.18 21.03 -11.56
N ASN A 338 -0.21 21.91 -11.34
CA ASN A 338 -0.48 23.33 -11.19
C ASN A 338 -0.82 23.93 -12.57
N THR A 339 -2.08 24.29 -12.77
CA THR A 339 -2.62 24.74 -14.07
C THR A 339 -2.37 26.22 -14.34
N GLU A 340 -2.10 27.05 -13.32
CA GLU A 340 -1.81 28.47 -13.50
C GLU A 340 -0.56 28.71 -14.36
N TYR A 341 0.45 27.84 -14.20
CA TYR A 341 1.65 27.91 -15.03
C TYR A 341 1.37 27.63 -16.53
N LEU A 342 0.38 26.79 -16.85
CA LEU A 342 0.02 26.51 -18.25
C LEU A 342 -0.81 27.65 -18.86
N ASN A 343 -1.75 28.20 -18.10
CA ASN A 343 -2.60 29.30 -18.56
C ASN A 343 -1.80 30.59 -18.84
N SER A 344 -0.73 30.85 -18.07
CA SER A 344 0.16 32.01 -18.28
C SER A 344 1.03 31.95 -19.55
N ARG A 345 1.20 30.77 -20.19
CA ARG A 345 1.89 30.65 -21.50
C ARG A 345 0.98 30.87 -22.70
N SER A 346 -0.32 31.01 -22.47
CA SER A 346 -1.36 31.11 -23.51
C SER A 346 -1.80 32.56 -23.74
N SER A 347 -1.14 33.52 -23.08
CA SER A 347 -1.49 34.95 -23.05
C SER A 347 -0.53 35.78 -23.89
#